data_AF-A0A1V6FUR9-F1
#
_entry.id   AF-A0A1V6FUR9-F1
#
_cell.length_a   1.000
_cell.length_b   1.000
_cell.length_c   1.000
_cell.angle_alpha   90.00
_cell.angle_beta   90.00
_cell.angle_gamma   90.00
#
_symmetry.space_group_name_H-M   'P 1'
#
loop_
_entity.id
_entity.type
_entity.pdbx_description
1 polymer ?
#
loop_
_entity_poly.entity_id
_entity_poly.type
_entity_poly.pdbx_seq_one_letter_code
_entity_poly.pdbx_strand_id
1 'polypeptide(L)'
;MGQFMTLLVDMRLGGLASRLVAFYLILAGLTMTVAGQAEFNGVLLQDGDIFLTQSPSILSVIYARYGNPPGDYSHAGVFFYDPQGRPKIMHVRTSPGISDLRSFPQDYWQIAVLRGKLDEAQRRRLGETLCAWSQDTAILKATFDYKMQDVPGRRDQFYCIGFLNEIWRSCDLQPPFALGEKNEPTIIKSFVKQEFGIDLDNVTTASSILQNQEFSQLTEWSDHSWSAHDQFLLKQVLATMETYVKAGYYGRGMGPLQGWIISTVLRRKGYEANAAQALRMMNQASAFHQKVYGRYRLFERRGQAPEPCSEDAAELIRRICDYYRDDYFEKTRQVLPDGTLCPAGAAAGQ
;
A
#
# COMPACT_ATOMS: atom_id res chain seq x y z
N MET A 1 52.75 21.66 -64.73
CA MET A 1 52.80 20.30 -64.15
C MET A 1 52.56 20.39 -62.64
N GLY A 2 51.31 20.34 -62.20
CA GLY A 2 50.96 20.45 -60.78
C GLY A 2 49.52 19.99 -60.58
N GLN A 3 49.34 18.70 -60.28
CA GLN A 3 48.06 18.08 -59.89
C GLN A 3 48.33 16.62 -59.53
N PHE A 4 48.99 16.33 -58.39
CA PHE A 4 49.06 14.94 -57.89
C PHE A 4 49.20 14.78 -56.38
N MET A 5 49.20 15.86 -55.57
CA MET A 5 49.41 15.76 -54.12
C MET A 5 48.17 15.95 -53.24
N THR A 6 46.98 16.10 -53.81
CA THR A 6 45.76 16.34 -53.02
C THR A 6 44.86 15.12 -52.80
N LEU A 7 45.17 13.95 -53.39
CA LEU A 7 44.27 12.79 -53.34
C LEU A 7 44.62 11.74 -52.26
N LEU A 8 45.78 11.86 -51.60
CA LEU A 8 46.25 10.86 -50.63
C LEU A 8 45.92 11.20 -49.16
N VAL A 9 45.45 12.42 -48.88
CA VAL A 9 45.09 12.86 -47.52
C VAL A 9 43.60 12.58 -47.22
N ASP A 10 42.73 12.65 -48.23
CA ASP A 10 41.28 12.44 -48.04
C ASP A 10 40.88 10.98 -47.79
N MET A 11 41.66 10.00 -48.25
CA MET A 11 41.34 8.58 -48.03
C MET A 11 41.61 8.08 -46.61
N ARG A 12 42.46 8.78 -45.82
CA ARG A 12 42.76 8.36 -44.43
C ARG A 12 41.82 8.98 -43.39
N LEU A 13 41.22 10.15 -43.68
CA LEU A 13 40.28 10.82 -42.78
C LEU A 13 38.88 10.19 -42.82
N GLY A 14 38.40 9.75 -44.00
CA GLY A 14 37.10 9.08 -44.13
C GLY A 14 37.02 7.75 -43.37
N GLY A 15 38.12 6.98 -43.33
CA GLY A 15 38.20 5.74 -42.56
C GLY A 15 38.23 5.96 -41.05
N LEU A 16 38.80 7.07 -40.59
CA LEU A 16 38.91 7.41 -39.17
C LEU A 16 37.59 7.96 -38.63
N ALA A 17 36.90 8.81 -39.40
CA ALA A 17 35.56 9.29 -39.08
C ALA A 17 34.52 8.15 -39.08
N SER A 18 34.57 7.25 -40.07
CA SER A 18 33.67 6.10 -40.15
C SER A 18 33.92 5.08 -39.01
N ARG A 19 35.19 4.87 -38.63
CA ARG A 19 35.54 4.05 -37.46
C ARG A 19 35.14 4.71 -36.14
N LEU A 20 35.23 6.03 -36.01
CA LEU A 20 34.73 6.76 -34.84
C LEU A 20 33.21 6.67 -34.73
N VAL A 21 32.47 6.84 -35.84
CA VAL A 21 31.01 6.69 -35.84
C VAL A 21 30.60 5.24 -35.53
N ALA A 22 31.27 4.24 -36.10
CA ALA A 22 31.04 2.85 -35.75
C ALA A 22 31.41 2.55 -34.28
N PHE A 23 32.49 3.13 -33.76
CA PHE A 23 32.89 3.00 -32.36
C PHE A 23 31.93 3.72 -31.41
N TYR A 24 31.35 4.86 -31.80
CA TYR A 24 30.28 5.55 -31.07
C TYR A 24 28.94 4.82 -31.13
N LEU A 25 28.62 4.14 -32.25
CA LEU A 25 27.43 3.28 -32.37
C LEU A 25 27.60 1.96 -31.62
N ILE A 26 28.82 1.41 -31.59
CA ILE A 26 29.17 0.25 -30.77
C ILE A 26 29.24 0.63 -29.30
N LEU A 27 29.76 1.82 -28.94
CA LEU A 27 29.66 2.34 -27.57
C LEU A 27 28.21 2.61 -27.21
N ALA A 28 27.40 3.23 -28.08
CA ALA A 28 25.97 3.43 -27.84
C ALA A 28 25.23 2.09 -27.68
N GLY A 29 25.58 1.08 -28.48
CA GLY A 29 25.07 -0.29 -28.39
C GLY A 29 25.60 -1.11 -27.22
N LEU A 30 26.79 -0.78 -26.68
CA LEU A 30 27.37 -1.40 -25.47
C LEU A 30 27.01 -0.64 -24.19
N THR A 31 26.65 0.64 -24.28
CA THR A 31 26.04 1.43 -23.19
C THR A 31 24.53 1.27 -23.14
N MET A 32 23.93 0.62 -24.16
CA MET A 32 22.80 -0.28 -23.92
C MET A 32 23.35 -1.56 -23.26
N THR A 33 24.10 -1.38 -22.17
CA THR A 33 24.23 -2.36 -21.11
C THR A 33 22.84 -2.90 -20.92
N VAL A 34 22.67 -4.19 -21.21
CA VAL A 34 21.56 -5.01 -20.73
C VAL A 34 21.36 -4.56 -19.28
N ALA A 35 20.39 -3.68 -19.05
CA ALA A 35 20.01 -3.28 -17.71
C ALA A 35 19.67 -4.61 -17.07
N GLY A 36 20.48 -5.04 -16.10
CA GLY A 36 20.31 -6.34 -15.47
C GLY A 36 18.84 -6.47 -15.13
N GLN A 37 18.20 -7.53 -15.63
CA GLN A 37 16.80 -7.77 -15.36
C GLN A 37 16.60 -7.67 -13.85
N ALA A 38 15.70 -6.80 -13.44
CA ALA A 38 15.42 -6.60 -12.04
C ALA A 38 14.95 -7.92 -11.43
N GLU A 39 15.47 -8.23 -10.26
CA GLU A 39 15.17 -9.46 -9.56
C GLU A 39 14.63 -9.12 -8.16
N PHE A 40 13.66 -9.90 -7.70
CA PHE A 40 13.21 -9.88 -6.31
C PHE A 40 13.13 -11.30 -5.79
N ASN A 41 13.88 -11.58 -4.71
CA ASN A 41 13.89 -12.87 -4.03
C ASN A 41 14.05 -14.08 -4.99
N GLY A 42 15.05 -14.04 -5.89
CA GLY A 42 15.31 -15.12 -6.85
C GLY A 42 14.48 -15.05 -8.14
N VAL A 43 13.53 -14.13 -8.24
CA VAL A 43 12.58 -14.04 -9.36
C VAL A 43 12.88 -12.85 -10.24
N LEU A 44 13.09 -13.10 -11.53
CA LEU A 44 13.20 -12.07 -12.55
C LEU A 44 11.85 -11.39 -12.78
N LEU A 45 11.81 -10.08 -12.56
CA LEU A 45 10.62 -9.25 -12.64
C LEU A 45 10.29 -8.82 -14.07
N GLN A 46 9.01 -8.68 -14.34
CA GLN A 46 8.45 -8.26 -15.63
C GLN A 46 7.39 -7.19 -15.41
N ASP A 47 7.24 -6.29 -16.40
CA ASP A 47 6.18 -5.28 -16.39
C ASP A 47 4.82 -5.93 -16.12
N GLY A 48 4.09 -5.39 -15.15
CA GLY A 48 2.81 -5.91 -14.72
C GLY A 48 2.86 -6.89 -13.55
N ASP A 49 4.04 -7.28 -13.05
CA ASP A 49 4.13 -8.06 -11.81
C ASP A 49 3.55 -7.25 -10.65
N ILE A 50 2.63 -7.88 -9.91
CA ILE A 50 1.92 -7.25 -8.79
C ILE A 50 2.63 -7.60 -7.49
N PHE A 51 2.98 -6.58 -6.72
CA PHE A 51 3.49 -6.68 -5.37
C PHE A 51 2.31 -6.55 -4.41
N LEU A 52 1.94 -7.64 -3.74
CA LEU A 52 1.08 -7.60 -2.57
C LEU A 52 1.93 -7.36 -1.34
N THR A 53 1.47 -6.47 -0.46
CA THR A 53 2.28 -5.99 0.65
C THR A 53 1.47 -5.88 1.93
N GLN A 54 2.16 -6.12 3.04
CA GLN A 54 1.64 -5.91 4.38
C GLN A 54 2.57 -4.98 5.14
N SER A 55 2.00 -3.87 5.63
CA SER A 55 2.74 -2.90 6.44
C SER A 55 2.61 -3.23 7.92
N PRO A 56 3.55 -2.77 8.75
CA PRO A 56 3.53 -2.99 10.20
C PRO A 56 2.57 -2.07 10.97
N SER A 57 1.38 -1.84 10.43
CA SER A 57 0.39 -0.93 11.02
C SER A 57 -0.92 -1.62 11.33
N ILE A 58 -1.59 -1.18 12.40
CA ILE A 58 -2.90 -1.70 12.80
C ILE A 58 -3.92 -1.60 11.66
N LEU A 59 -3.90 -0.50 10.89
CA LEU A 59 -4.79 -0.35 9.73
C LEU A 59 -4.52 -1.40 8.66
N SER A 60 -3.24 -1.67 8.35
CA SER A 60 -2.84 -2.76 7.46
C SER A 60 -3.44 -4.10 7.91
N VAL A 61 -3.34 -4.40 9.21
CA VAL A 61 -3.87 -5.66 9.76
C VAL A 61 -5.39 -5.69 9.70
N ILE A 62 -6.07 -4.57 9.98
CA ILE A 62 -7.53 -4.49 9.88
C ILE A 62 -7.99 -4.77 8.44
N TYR A 63 -7.38 -4.11 7.45
CA TYR A 63 -7.76 -4.31 6.04
C TYR A 63 -7.47 -5.73 5.55
N ALA A 64 -6.36 -6.33 5.95
CA ALA A 64 -6.02 -7.70 5.59
C ALA A 64 -6.98 -8.70 6.25
N ARG A 65 -7.19 -8.59 7.57
CA ARG A 65 -7.97 -9.54 8.37
C ARG A 65 -9.49 -9.44 8.15
N TYR A 66 -10.02 -8.24 8.00
CA TYR A 66 -11.47 -7.99 7.90
C TYR A 66 -11.92 -7.56 6.51
N GLY A 67 -10.99 -7.54 5.55
CA GLY A 67 -11.28 -7.34 4.14
C GLY A 67 -12.15 -8.45 3.56
N ASN A 68 -12.57 -8.25 2.31
CA ASN A 68 -13.34 -9.23 1.58
C ASN A 68 -12.71 -9.57 0.21
N PRO A 69 -12.07 -10.75 0.06
CA PRO A 69 -11.86 -11.78 1.08
C PRO A 69 -10.83 -11.34 2.15
N PRO A 70 -10.84 -12.00 3.33
CA PRO A 70 -9.75 -11.85 4.30
C PRO A 70 -8.48 -12.51 3.77
N GLY A 71 -7.32 -12.00 4.19
CA GLY A 71 -6.02 -12.56 3.85
C GLY A 71 -4.88 -11.85 4.54
N ASP A 72 -3.68 -11.95 3.97
CA ASP A 72 -2.44 -11.49 4.61
C ASP A 72 -1.95 -10.13 4.12
N TYR A 73 -2.55 -9.58 3.05
CA TYR A 73 -2.09 -8.37 2.40
C TYR A 73 -3.17 -7.29 2.41
N SER A 74 -2.74 -6.04 2.55
CA SER A 74 -3.65 -4.88 2.61
C SER A 74 -3.32 -3.78 1.62
N HIS A 75 -2.18 -3.87 0.93
CA HIS A 75 -1.76 -2.91 -0.06
C HIS A 75 -1.14 -3.62 -1.27
N ALA A 76 -1.18 -2.95 -2.43
CA ALA A 76 -0.61 -3.48 -3.65
C ALA A 76 0.05 -2.38 -4.48
N GLY A 77 1.09 -2.78 -5.21
CA GLY A 77 1.74 -1.99 -6.26
C GLY A 77 2.03 -2.85 -7.49
N VAL A 78 2.39 -2.21 -8.59
CA VAL A 78 2.73 -2.89 -9.85
C VAL A 78 4.13 -2.51 -10.29
N PHE A 79 4.91 -3.50 -10.67
CA PHE A 79 6.26 -3.33 -11.19
C PHE A 79 6.24 -2.90 -12.66
N PHE A 80 7.16 -1.99 -12.99
CA PHE A 80 7.47 -1.63 -14.37
C PHE A 80 8.89 -1.08 -14.53
N TYR A 81 9.40 -1.08 -15.75
CA TYR A 81 10.55 -0.27 -16.12
C TYR A 81 10.10 1.12 -16.58
N ASP A 82 10.70 2.15 -15.97
CA ASP A 82 10.46 3.54 -16.38
C ASP A 82 11.06 3.83 -17.78
N PRO A 83 10.82 5.01 -18.39
CA PRO A 83 11.34 5.31 -19.73
C PRO A 83 12.87 5.34 -19.81
N GLN A 84 13.57 5.38 -18.68
CA GLN A 84 15.04 5.27 -18.61
C GLN A 84 15.51 3.82 -18.37
N GLY A 85 14.60 2.84 -18.42
CA GLY A 85 14.87 1.44 -18.15
C GLY A 85 15.15 1.13 -16.69
N ARG A 86 14.74 1.99 -15.74
CA ARG A 86 14.96 1.77 -14.31
C ARG A 86 13.79 1.03 -13.69
N PRO A 87 14.03 0.02 -12.83
CA PRO A 87 12.96 -0.73 -12.18
C PRO A 87 12.25 0.11 -11.12
N LYS A 88 10.92 0.19 -11.24
CA LYS A 88 10.05 0.97 -10.36
C LYS A 88 8.85 0.16 -9.92
N ILE A 89 8.23 0.60 -8.82
CA ILE A 89 6.91 0.16 -8.38
C ILE A 89 5.97 1.36 -8.42
N MET A 90 4.84 1.23 -9.13
CA MET A 90 3.76 2.21 -9.10
C MET A 90 2.69 1.76 -8.11
N HIS A 91 2.23 2.67 -7.24
CA HIS A 91 1.28 2.35 -6.17
C HIS A 91 0.56 3.60 -5.65
N VAL A 92 -0.39 3.41 -4.71
CA VAL A 92 -1.12 4.51 -4.05
C VAL A 92 -1.11 4.34 -2.53
N ARG A 93 -0.33 5.14 -1.80
CA ARG A 93 -0.37 5.21 -0.32
C ARG A 93 -1.30 6.31 0.17
N THR A 94 -1.05 7.53 -0.27
CA THR A 94 -1.85 8.75 0.01
C THR A 94 -2.14 9.57 -1.24
N SER A 95 -1.48 9.22 -2.34
CA SER A 95 -1.68 9.65 -3.72
C SER A 95 -0.96 8.62 -4.59
N PRO A 96 -1.21 8.57 -5.91
CA PRO A 96 -0.37 7.81 -6.82
C PRO A 96 1.09 8.24 -6.70
N GLY A 97 1.97 7.25 -6.71
CA GLY A 97 3.39 7.44 -6.49
C GLY A 97 4.21 6.37 -7.19
N ILE A 98 5.48 6.69 -7.37
CA ILE A 98 6.46 5.82 -8.00
C ILE A 98 7.60 5.66 -7.00
N SER A 99 7.90 4.42 -6.62
CA SER A 99 9.01 4.09 -5.73
C SER A 99 10.10 3.35 -6.49
N ASP A 100 11.35 3.52 -6.07
CA ASP A 100 12.44 2.66 -6.53
C ASP A 100 12.22 1.24 -6.01
N LEU A 101 12.50 0.24 -6.85
CA LEU A 101 12.37 -1.18 -6.45
C LEU A 101 13.19 -1.49 -5.19
N ARG A 102 14.36 -0.85 -4.99
CA ARG A 102 15.23 -1.10 -3.84
C ARG A 102 14.70 -0.56 -2.52
N SER A 103 13.96 0.55 -2.55
CA SER A 103 13.44 1.20 -1.34
C SER A 103 12.02 0.75 -1.01
N PHE A 104 11.23 0.38 -2.01
CA PHE A 104 9.84 -0.03 -1.79
C PHE A 104 9.66 -1.14 -0.75
N PRO A 105 10.46 -2.23 -0.73
CA PRO A 105 10.31 -3.30 0.26
C PRO A 105 10.55 -2.89 1.72
N GLN A 106 11.29 -1.81 1.97
CA GLN A 106 11.75 -1.42 3.31
C GLN A 106 10.60 -1.00 4.25
N ASP A 107 9.43 -0.68 3.70
CA ASP A 107 8.25 -0.24 4.45
C ASP A 107 7.30 -1.40 4.83
N TYR A 108 7.62 -2.62 4.41
CA TYR A 108 6.74 -3.78 4.52
C TYR A 108 7.46 -4.94 5.21
N TRP A 109 6.71 -5.70 6.01
CA TRP A 109 7.24 -6.89 6.70
C TRP A 109 6.88 -8.18 5.98
N GLN A 110 5.96 -8.13 5.02
CA GLN A 110 5.60 -9.25 4.16
C GLN A 110 5.26 -8.75 2.76
N ILE A 111 5.77 -9.45 1.74
CA ILE A 111 5.58 -9.13 0.33
C ILE A 111 5.39 -10.43 -0.45
N ALA A 112 4.36 -10.52 -1.27
CA ALA A 112 4.26 -11.54 -2.32
C ALA A 112 4.29 -10.88 -3.70
N VAL A 113 4.92 -11.55 -4.67
CA VAL A 113 4.94 -11.13 -6.06
C VAL A 113 4.10 -12.10 -6.88
N LEU A 114 3.12 -11.56 -7.61
CA LEU A 114 2.23 -12.32 -8.47
C LEU A 114 2.39 -11.87 -9.92
N ARG A 115 2.20 -12.80 -10.86
CA ARG A 115 2.24 -12.53 -12.29
C ARG A 115 0.97 -13.01 -12.98
N GLY A 116 0.41 -12.15 -13.81
CA GLY A 116 -0.72 -12.48 -14.67
C GLY A 116 -0.29 -13.33 -15.88
N LYS A 117 -1.15 -14.25 -16.30
CA LYS A 117 -1.05 -15.01 -17.56
C LYS A 117 -1.37 -14.11 -18.74
N LEU A 118 -0.40 -13.27 -19.10
CA LEU A 118 -0.49 -12.38 -20.25
C LEU A 118 0.37 -12.90 -21.39
N ASP A 119 -0.14 -12.77 -22.62
CA ASP A 119 0.69 -12.90 -23.81
C ASP A 119 1.67 -11.73 -23.95
N GLU A 120 2.61 -11.83 -24.89
CA GLU A 120 3.66 -10.82 -25.07
C GLU A 120 3.11 -9.45 -25.50
N ALA A 121 2.06 -9.44 -26.34
CA ALA A 121 1.45 -8.20 -26.80
C ALA A 121 0.71 -7.48 -25.67
N GLN A 122 -0.02 -8.23 -24.83
CA GLN A 122 -0.68 -7.74 -23.63
C GLN A 122 0.34 -7.18 -22.62
N ARG A 123 1.42 -7.93 -22.35
CA ARG A 123 2.48 -7.50 -21.43
C ARG A 123 3.15 -6.21 -21.90
N ARG A 124 3.45 -6.13 -23.19
CA ARG A 124 4.02 -4.92 -23.80
C ARG A 124 3.08 -3.72 -23.68
N ARG A 125 1.79 -3.87 -24.01
CA ARG A 125 0.80 -2.78 -23.84
C ARG A 125 0.69 -2.32 -22.39
N LEU A 126 0.74 -3.27 -21.45
CA LEU A 126 0.71 -2.95 -20.02
C LEU A 126 1.96 -2.16 -19.60
N GLY A 127 3.15 -2.58 -20.01
CA GLY A 127 4.40 -1.83 -19.78
C GLY A 127 4.39 -0.43 -20.39
N GLU A 128 3.92 -0.29 -21.63
CA GLU A 128 3.76 1.01 -22.31
C GLU A 128 2.77 1.92 -21.57
N THR A 129 1.66 1.37 -21.07
CA THR A 129 0.66 2.11 -20.28
C THR A 129 1.21 2.55 -18.94
N LEU A 130 1.92 1.68 -18.21
CA LEU A 130 2.57 2.00 -16.94
C LEU A 130 3.61 3.11 -17.13
N CYS A 131 4.41 3.03 -18.20
CA CYS A 131 5.36 4.06 -18.56
C CYS A 131 4.67 5.40 -18.84
N ALA A 132 3.58 5.42 -19.61
CA ALA A 132 2.81 6.63 -19.88
C ALA A 132 2.19 7.23 -18.61
N TRP A 133 1.57 6.40 -17.77
CA TRP A 133 0.97 6.84 -16.50
C TRP A 133 2.02 7.38 -15.52
N SER A 134 3.24 6.86 -15.57
CA SER A 134 4.35 7.35 -14.76
C SER A 134 4.77 8.80 -15.09
N GLN A 135 4.32 9.32 -16.23
CA GLN A 135 4.59 10.68 -16.70
C GLN A 135 3.33 11.56 -16.73
N ASP A 136 2.14 10.96 -16.55
CA ASP A 136 0.86 11.68 -16.58
C ASP A 136 0.68 12.50 -15.28
N THR A 137 0.85 13.82 -15.41
CA THR A 137 0.73 14.74 -14.28
C THR A 137 -0.69 14.78 -13.69
N ALA A 138 -1.74 14.51 -14.46
CA ALA A 138 -3.10 14.48 -13.94
C ALA A 138 -3.29 13.25 -13.04
N ILE A 139 -2.83 12.08 -13.49
CA ILE A 139 -2.85 10.84 -12.70
C ILE A 139 -2.00 10.99 -11.43
N LEU A 140 -0.78 11.49 -11.54
CA LEU A 140 0.11 11.64 -10.39
C LEU A 140 -0.37 12.68 -9.36
N LYS A 141 -1.29 13.57 -9.75
CA LYS A 141 -1.94 14.54 -8.85
C LYS A 141 -3.30 14.08 -8.33
N ALA A 142 -3.78 12.90 -8.74
CA ALA A 142 -5.01 12.34 -8.23
C ALA A 142 -4.96 12.17 -6.71
N THR A 143 -6.08 12.41 -6.05
CA THR A 143 -6.18 12.32 -4.59
C THR A 143 -6.45 10.89 -4.13
N PHE A 144 -6.23 10.61 -2.85
CA PHE A 144 -6.65 9.33 -2.28
C PHE A 144 -8.18 9.21 -2.20
N ASP A 145 -8.74 8.11 -2.68
CA ASP A 145 -10.16 7.78 -2.45
C ASP A 145 -10.34 7.15 -1.06
N TYR A 146 -10.78 7.97 -0.11
CA TYR A 146 -11.03 7.55 1.27
C TYR A 146 -12.26 6.67 1.46
N LYS A 147 -13.14 6.56 0.45
CA LYS A 147 -14.23 5.57 0.45
C LYS A 147 -13.79 4.23 -0.18
N MET A 148 -12.59 4.19 -0.76
CA MET A 148 -11.98 3.01 -1.37
C MET A 148 -12.90 2.32 -2.40
N GLN A 149 -13.51 3.12 -3.27
CA GLN A 149 -14.44 2.64 -4.29
C GLN A 149 -13.72 2.44 -5.61
N ASP A 150 -13.82 1.24 -6.17
CA ASP A 150 -13.38 0.97 -7.54
C ASP A 150 -14.44 1.46 -8.52
N VAL A 151 -14.15 2.55 -9.25
CA VAL A 151 -15.03 3.10 -10.27
C VAL A 151 -14.31 3.14 -11.61
N PRO A 152 -14.78 2.38 -12.61
CA PRO A 152 -14.20 2.36 -13.94
C PRO A 152 -14.13 3.74 -14.60
N GLY A 153 -13.02 4.03 -15.27
CA GLY A 153 -12.81 5.28 -16.02
C GLY A 153 -12.42 6.48 -15.15
N ARG A 154 -12.33 6.32 -13.82
CA ARG A 154 -11.94 7.40 -12.90
C ARG A 154 -10.44 7.71 -13.04
N ARG A 155 -10.07 8.99 -13.03
CA ARG A 155 -8.66 9.44 -13.18
C ARG A 155 -8.18 10.42 -12.11
N ASP A 156 -9.08 10.94 -11.31
CA ASP A 156 -8.85 12.03 -10.37
C ASP A 156 -8.74 11.58 -8.90
N GLN A 157 -9.23 10.37 -8.59
CA GLN A 157 -9.14 9.80 -7.23
C GLN A 157 -8.87 8.31 -7.28
N PHE A 158 -7.96 7.83 -6.43
CA PHE A 158 -7.62 6.42 -6.37
C PHE A 158 -7.33 5.96 -4.95
N TYR A 159 -7.65 4.71 -4.66
CA TYR A 159 -6.96 3.92 -3.64
C TYR A 159 -6.12 2.84 -4.35
N CYS A 160 -5.27 2.13 -3.61
CA CYS A 160 -4.28 1.22 -4.21
C CYS A 160 -4.88 0.20 -5.19
N ILE A 161 -5.99 -0.45 -4.85
CA ILE A 161 -6.55 -1.51 -5.68
C ILE A 161 -7.33 -0.94 -6.87
N GLY A 162 -8.15 0.09 -6.65
CA GLY A 162 -8.87 0.76 -7.75
C GLY A 162 -7.91 1.34 -8.80
N PHE A 163 -6.75 1.84 -8.38
CA PHE A 163 -5.70 2.30 -9.28
C PHE A 163 -5.16 1.20 -10.20
N LEU A 164 -4.81 0.05 -9.62
CA LEU A 164 -4.29 -1.08 -10.40
C LEU A 164 -5.37 -1.67 -11.32
N ASN A 165 -6.62 -1.78 -10.84
CA ASN A 165 -7.74 -2.18 -11.68
C ASN A 165 -7.92 -1.25 -12.89
N GLU A 166 -7.79 0.06 -12.70
CA GLU A 166 -7.94 1.03 -13.79
C GLU A 166 -6.78 0.98 -14.80
N ILE A 167 -5.55 0.70 -14.36
CA ILE A 167 -4.42 0.44 -15.26
C ILE A 167 -4.73 -0.73 -16.19
N TRP A 168 -5.25 -1.84 -15.66
CA TRP A 168 -5.60 -3.01 -16.46
C TRP A 168 -6.74 -2.70 -17.43
N ARG A 169 -7.78 -2.00 -17.00
CA ARG A 169 -8.88 -1.57 -17.88
C ARG A 169 -8.37 -0.69 -19.03
N SER A 170 -7.41 0.19 -18.76
CA SER A 170 -6.80 1.06 -19.77
C SER A 170 -5.99 0.28 -20.82
N CYS A 171 -5.67 -0.99 -20.55
CA CYS A 171 -4.97 -1.89 -21.47
C CYS A 171 -5.90 -2.89 -22.17
N ASP A 172 -7.22 -2.72 -22.03
CA ASP A 172 -8.26 -3.68 -22.44
C ASP A 172 -8.08 -5.06 -21.77
N LEU A 173 -7.58 -5.09 -20.54
CA LEU A 173 -7.41 -6.30 -19.75
C LEU A 173 -8.47 -6.41 -18.64
N GLN A 174 -8.75 -7.64 -18.23
CA GLN A 174 -9.60 -7.87 -17.06
C GLN A 174 -8.90 -7.38 -15.78
N PRO A 175 -9.60 -6.66 -14.89
CA PRO A 175 -9.01 -6.19 -13.65
C PRO A 175 -8.46 -7.35 -12.79
N PRO A 176 -7.27 -7.21 -12.19
CA PRO A 176 -6.65 -8.27 -11.39
C PRO A 176 -7.44 -8.59 -10.11
N PHE A 177 -8.08 -7.57 -9.52
CA PHE A 177 -8.76 -7.68 -8.24
C PHE A 177 -10.27 -7.59 -8.44
N ALA A 178 -11.01 -8.56 -7.89
CA ALA A 178 -12.47 -8.57 -7.89
C ALA A 178 -13.01 -8.57 -6.45
N LEU A 179 -14.24 -8.08 -6.28
CA LEU A 179 -14.92 -8.15 -4.99
C LEU A 179 -15.30 -9.61 -4.70
N GLY A 180 -14.97 -10.10 -3.50
CA GLY A 180 -15.35 -11.43 -3.06
C GLY A 180 -16.83 -11.54 -2.65
N GLU A 181 -17.28 -12.76 -2.35
CA GLU A 181 -18.60 -12.99 -1.74
C GLU A 181 -18.70 -12.30 -0.38
N LYS A 182 -19.88 -11.75 -0.05
CA LYS A 182 -20.05 -11.06 1.23
C LYS A 182 -19.86 -12.02 2.41
N ASN A 183 -18.90 -11.70 3.26
CA ASN A 183 -18.66 -12.42 4.51
C ASN A 183 -19.62 -11.97 5.61
N GLU A 184 -19.74 -12.78 6.66
CA GLU A 184 -20.52 -12.44 7.86
C GLU A 184 -20.14 -11.06 8.41
N PRO A 185 -21.13 -10.25 8.85
CA PRO A 185 -20.87 -8.98 9.50
C PRO A 185 -20.12 -9.22 10.80
N THR A 186 -19.17 -8.35 11.10
CA THR A 186 -18.47 -8.36 12.39
C THR A 186 -18.58 -6.99 13.03
N ILE A 187 -18.52 -6.95 14.35
CA ILE A 187 -18.50 -5.70 15.10
C ILE A 187 -17.35 -4.77 14.67
N ILE A 188 -16.23 -5.35 14.21
CA ILE A 188 -15.09 -4.59 13.70
C ILE A 188 -15.39 -3.98 12.34
N LYS A 189 -16.06 -4.71 11.43
CA LYS A 189 -16.53 -4.15 10.17
C LYS A 189 -17.53 -3.01 10.41
N SER A 190 -18.46 -3.17 11.35
CA SER A 190 -19.39 -2.12 11.75
C SER A 190 -18.66 -0.89 12.31
N PHE A 191 -17.68 -1.11 13.18
CA PHE A 191 -16.82 -0.05 13.72
C PHE A 191 -16.05 0.68 12.61
N VAL A 192 -15.40 -0.06 11.70
CA VAL A 192 -14.68 0.51 10.54
C VAL A 192 -15.61 1.31 9.65
N LYS A 193 -16.81 0.80 9.36
CA LYS A 193 -17.81 1.51 8.55
C LYS A 193 -18.27 2.80 9.21
N GLN A 194 -18.55 2.79 10.51
CA GLN A 194 -19.04 3.96 11.22
C GLN A 194 -17.93 4.99 11.48
N GLU A 195 -16.77 4.55 11.97
CA GLU A 195 -15.67 5.45 12.33
C GLU A 195 -14.90 5.91 11.10
N PHE A 196 -14.66 5.03 10.13
CA PHE A 196 -13.78 5.30 8.99
C PHE A 196 -14.56 5.62 7.71
N GLY A 197 -15.86 5.34 7.66
CA GLY A 197 -16.67 5.53 6.45
C GLY A 197 -16.36 4.50 5.35
N ILE A 198 -15.63 3.44 5.70
CA ILE A 198 -15.17 2.39 4.78
C ILE A 198 -16.01 1.15 5.01
N ASP A 199 -16.73 0.72 3.97
CA ASP A 199 -17.54 -0.49 4.02
C ASP A 199 -16.72 -1.68 3.52
N LEU A 200 -16.02 -2.38 4.42
CA LEU A 200 -15.12 -3.47 4.07
C LEU A 200 -15.79 -4.63 3.32
N ASP A 201 -17.11 -4.78 3.41
CA ASP A 201 -17.85 -5.80 2.64
C ASP A 201 -18.01 -5.43 1.16
N ASN A 202 -17.84 -4.14 0.82
CA ASN A 202 -18.01 -3.60 -0.52
C ASN A 202 -16.70 -2.98 -1.07
N VAL A 203 -15.55 -3.27 -0.45
CA VAL A 203 -14.23 -2.80 -0.89
C VAL A 203 -13.43 -3.98 -1.43
N THR A 204 -12.92 -3.84 -2.65
CA THR A 204 -11.96 -4.79 -3.23
C THR A 204 -10.61 -4.63 -2.53
N THR A 205 -10.13 -5.70 -1.88
CA THR A 205 -8.88 -5.71 -1.10
C THR A 205 -7.71 -6.34 -1.85
N ALA A 206 -6.48 -6.13 -1.35
CA ALA A 206 -5.27 -6.66 -1.97
C ALA A 206 -5.26 -8.19 -2.05
N SER A 207 -5.76 -8.89 -1.03
CA SER A 207 -5.83 -10.35 -1.03
C SER A 207 -6.83 -10.93 -2.04
N SER A 208 -7.72 -10.13 -2.65
CA SER A 208 -8.72 -10.67 -3.57
C SER A 208 -8.14 -11.24 -4.87
N ILE A 209 -6.96 -10.78 -5.29
CA ILE A 209 -6.25 -11.34 -6.46
C ILE A 209 -5.87 -12.82 -6.27
N LEU A 210 -5.75 -13.31 -5.03
CA LEU A 210 -5.40 -14.72 -4.76
C LEU A 210 -6.52 -15.68 -5.20
N GLN A 211 -7.74 -15.16 -5.41
CA GLN A 211 -8.86 -15.92 -5.96
C GLN A 211 -8.89 -15.89 -7.49
N ASN A 212 -8.03 -15.08 -8.13
CA ASN A 212 -7.97 -14.92 -9.58
C ASN A 212 -7.02 -15.97 -10.19
N GLN A 213 -7.58 -16.93 -10.92
CA GLN A 213 -6.83 -18.04 -11.54
C GLN A 213 -5.89 -17.60 -12.68
N GLU A 214 -6.04 -16.37 -13.17
CA GLU A 214 -5.14 -15.77 -14.16
C GLU A 214 -3.84 -15.26 -13.54
N PHE A 215 -3.72 -15.26 -12.21
CA PHE A 215 -2.50 -14.83 -11.51
C PHE A 215 -1.88 -16.00 -10.75
N SER A 216 -0.55 -16.10 -10.83
CA SER A 216 0.24 -17.07 -10.07
C SER A 216 1.22 -16.34 -9.15
N GLN A 217 1.30 -16.79 -7.89
CA GLN A 217 2.35 -16.34 -6.97
C GLN A 217 3.71 -16.88 -7.43
N LEU A 218 4.68 -15.99 -7.59
CA LEU A 218 6.04 -16.33 -8.01
C LEU A 218 6.97 -16.51 -6.82
N THR A 219 6.84 -15.63 -5.83
CA THR A 219 7.67 -15.65 -4.63
C THR A 219 6.97 -14.92 -3.50
N GLU A 220 7.39 -15.23 -2.29
CA GLU A 220 7.00 -14.53 -1.07
C GLU A 220 8.23 -14.29 -0.22
N TRP A 221 8.29 -13.10 0.36
CA TRP A 221 9.35 -12.63 1.22
C TRP A 221 8.75 -12.07 2.50
N SER A 222 9.45 -12.30 3.60
CA SER A 222 9.13 -11.71 4.89
C SER A 222 10.39 -11.08 5.47
N ASP A 223 10.22 -9.92 6.13
CA ASP A 223 11.32 -9.26 6.80
C ASP A 223 11.68 -10.02 8.08
N HIS A 224 12.85 -10.64 8.11
CA HIS A 224 13.35 -11.32 9.31
C HIS A 224 13.79 -10.35 10.42
N SER A 225 13.93 -9.05 10.13
CA SER A 225 14.16 -8.02 11.15
C SER A 225 12.90 -7.74 11.98
N TRP A 226 11.73 -8.04 11.42
CA TRP A 226 10.46 -8.06 12.14
C TRP A 226 10.39 -9.29 13.05
N SER A 227 10.78 -9.08 14.31
CA SER A 227 10.83 -10.16 15.28
C SER A 227 9.43 -10.76 15.51
N ALA A 228 9.38 -12.05 15.87
CA ALA A 228 8.15 -12.68 16.34
C ALA A 228 7.49 -11.87 17.48
N HIS A 229 8.32 -11.15 18.25
CA HIS A 229 7.90 -10.22 19.28
C HIS A 229 7.13 -9.00 18.73
N ASP A 230 7.58 -8.36 17.66
CA ASP A 230 6.90 -7.20 17.06
C ASP A 230 5.53 -7.60 16.49
N GLN A 231 5.46 -8.77 15.84
CA GLN A 231 4.19 -9.33 15.35
C GLN A 231 3.24 -9.66 16.50
N PHE A 232 3.76 -10.22 17.60
CA PHE A 232 2.99 -10.49 18.80
C PHE A 232 2.42 -9.20 19.40
N LEU A 233 3.24 -8.16 19.55
CA LEU A 233 2.81 -6.87 20.07
C LEU A 233 1.69 -6.26 19.22
N LEU A 234 1.84 -6.25 17.89
CA LEU A 234 0.81 -5.78 16.97
C LEU A 234 -0.51 -6.57 17.11
N LYS A 235 -0.41 -7.90 17.21
CA LYS A 235 -1.57 -8.79 17.42
C LYS A 235 -2.29 -8.51 18.75
N GLN A 236 -1.55 -8.31 19.83
CA GLN A 236 -2.12 -8.04 21.16
C GLN A 236 -2.78 -6.65 21.24
N VAL A 237 -2.19 -5.63 20.62
CA VAL A 237 -2.81 -4.30 20.52
C VAL A 237 -4.13 -4.38 19.76
N LEU A 238 -4.15 -5.07 18.61
CA LEU A 238 -5.39 -5.26 17.85
C LEU A 238 -6.45 -6.02 18.66
N ALA A 239 -6.09 -7.14 19.29
CA ALA A 239 -7.02 -7.92 20.11
C ALA A 239 -7.62 -7.09 21.27
N THR A 240 -6.82 -6.21 21.87
CA THR A 240 -7.29 -5.29 22.92
C THR A 240 -8.24 -4.24 22.35
N MET A 241 -7.93 -3.66 21.18
CA MET A 241 -8.85 -2.75 20.48
C MET A 241 -10.19 -3.44 20.14
N GLU A 242 -10.16 -4.68 19.68
CA GLU A 242 -11.38 -5.46 19.44
C GLU A 242 -12.23 -5.61 20.70
N THR A 243 -11.58 -5.83 21.85
CA THR A 243 -12.26 -5.91 23.15
C THR A 243 -12.91 -4.59 23.54
N TYR A 244 -12.25 -3.46 23.27
CA TYR A 244 -12.83 -2.13 23.49
C TYR A 244 -14.08 -1.90 22.63
N VAL A 245 -14.00 -2.20 21.33
CA VAL A 245 -15.14 -2.07 20.43
C VAL A 245 -16.30 -2.95 20.89
N LYS A 246 -16.04 -4.21 21.30
CA LYS A 246 -17.02 -5.12 21.90
C LYS A 246 -17.63 -4.60 23.20
N ALA A 247 -16.88 -3.82 23.97
CA ALA A 247 -17.37 -3.17 25.17
C ALA A 247 -18.09 -1.82 24.91
N GLY A 248 -18.27 -1.42 23.64
CA GLY A 248 -18.95 -0.19 23.25
C GLY A 248 -18.08 1.07 23.27
N TYR A 249 -16.75 0.91 23.33
CA TYR A 249 -15.81 2.01 23.17
C TYR A 249 -15.64 2.39 21.71
N TYR A 250 -15.55 3.70 21.48
CA TYR A 250 -15.51 4.32 20.17
C TYR A 250 -14.37 5.31 20.07
N GLY A 251 -13.91 5.59 18.85
CA GLY A 251 -12.80 6.51 18.64
C GLY A 251 -13.12 7.90 19.19
N ARG A 252 -12.28 8.39 20.10
CA ARG A 252 -12.42 9.74 20.64
C ARG A 252 -12.11 10.76 19.55
N GLY A 253 -13.03 11.68 19.30
CA GLY A 253 -12.80 12.77 18.36
C GLY A 253 -11.61 13.62 18.80
N MET A 254 -10.84 14.13 17.83
CA MET A 254 -9.84 15.15 18.13
C MET A 254 -10.54 16.39 18.70
N GLY A 255 -9.92 17.07 19.66
CA GLY A 255 -10.47 18.30 20.23
C GLY A 255 -10.79 19.33 19.13
N PRO A 256 -11.78 20.22 19.33
CA PRO A 256 -12.32 21.08 18.26
C PRO A 256 -11.25 21.88 17.52
N LEU A 257 -10.27 22.43 18.26
CA LEU A 257 -9.16 23.20 17.69
C LEU A 257 -8.23 22.34 16.82
N GLN A 258 -7.88 21.14 17.29
CA GLN A 258 -7.01 20.22 16.56
C GLN A 258 -7.70 19.66 15.31
N GLY A 259 -8.99 19.31 15.42
CA GLY A 259 -9.81 18.91 14.28
C GLY A 259 -9.96 20.02 13.23
N TRP A 260 -10.11 21.27 13.68
CA TRP A 260 -10.16 22.43 12.78
C TRP A 260 -8.82 22.68 12.07
N ILE A 261 -7.69 22.61 12.79
CA ILE A 261 -6.35 22.76 12.20
C ILE A 261 -6.11 21.69 11.14
N ILE A 262 -6.38 20.42 11.48
CA ILE A 262 -6.17 19.30 10.56
C ILE A 262 -7.08 19.42 9.34
N SER A 263 -8.38 19.65 9.53
CA SER A 263 -9.30 19.83 8.39
C SER A 263 -8.92 21.00 7.47
N THR A 264 -8.40 22.10 8.02
CA THR A 264 -7.94 23.25 7.25
C THR A 264 -6.69 22.94 6.43
N VAL A 265 -5.69 22.28 7.04
CA VAL A 265 -4.47 21.85 6.34
C VAL A 265 -4.82 20.88 5.22
N LEU A 266 -5.81 20.00 5.43
CA LEU A 266 -6.22 19.01 4.45
C LEU A 266 -6.95 19.60 3.26
N ARG A 267 -7.89 20.51 3.51
CA ARG A 267 -8.55 21.26 2.42
C ARG A 267 -7.53 22.00 1.56
N ARG A 268 -6.50 22.61 2.18
CA ARG A 268 -5.41 23.28 1.44
C ARG A 268 -4.58 22.33 0.59
N LYS A 269 -4.50 21.05 0.97
CA LYS A 269 -3.82 20.00 0.19
C LYS A 269 -4.75 19.29 -0.80
N GLY A 270 -5.97 19.81 -1.01
CA GLY A 270 -6.95 19.25 -1.96
C GLY A 270 -7.68 18.02 -1.46
N TYR A 271 -7.58 17.69 -0.18
CA TYR A 271 -8.27 16.53 0.38
C TYR A 271 -9.75 16.85 0.70
N GLU A 272 -10.65 15.96 0.29
CA GLU A 272 -12.11 16.11 0.46
C GLU A 272 -12.59 15.99 1.91
N ALA A 273 -13.90 16.24 2.15
CA ALA A 273 -14.54 16.10 3.46
C ALA A 273 -14.31 14.74 4.14
N ASN A 274 -14.18 13.66 3.36
CA ASN A 274 -13.92 12.31 3.86
C ASN A 274 -12.49 12.13 4.39
N ALA A 275 -11.55 13.00 3.99
CA ALA A 275 -10.17 12.96 4.46
C ALA A 275 -10.03 13.30 5.95
N ALA A 276 -10.91 14.15 6.48
CA ALA A 276 -10.95 14.43 7.92
C ALA A 276 -11.31 13.17 8.72
N GLN A 277 -12.20 12.32 8.19
CA GLN A 277 -12.57 11.05 8.79
C GLN A 277 -11.42 10.02 8.68
N ALA A 278 -10.80 9.92 7.51
CA ALA A 278 -9.64 9.06 7.32
C ALA A 278 -8.38 9.49 8.09
N LEU A 279 -8.21 10.78 8.40
CA LEU A 279 -7.11 11.24 9.25
C LEU A 279 -7.41 11.15 10.74
N ARG A 280 -8.69 11.20 11.15
CA ARG A 280 -9.10 10.69 12.46
C ARG A 280 -8.73 9.22 12.60
N MET A 281 -8.98 8.40 11.58
CA MET A 281 -8.58 6.99 11.51
C MET A 281 -7.06 6.80 11.61
N MET A 282 -6.27 7.51 10.79
CA MET A 282 -4.80 7.43 10.87
C MET A 282 -4.30 7.85 12.25
N ASN A 283 -4.88 8.89 12.85
CA ASN A 283 -4.50 9.31 14.19
C ASN A 283 -4.88 8.26 15.26
N GLN A 284 -6.11 7.76 15.27
CA GLN A 284 -6.56 6.81 16.29
C GLN A 284 -5.84 5.46 16.18
N ALA A 285 -5.79 4.86 14.99
CA ALA A 285 -5.15 3.56 14.82
C ALA A 285 -3.61 3.63 14.87
N SER A 286 -3.00 4.67 14.28
CA SER A 286 -1.53 4.81 14.27
C SER A 286 -0.99 5.40 15.57
N ALA A 287 -1.56 6.49 16.08
CA ALA A 287 -1.01 7.14 17.28
C ALA A 287 -1.26 6.31 18.55
N PHE A 288 -2.41 5.64 18.68
CA PHE A 288 -2.63 4.69 19.78
C PHE A 288 -1.58 3.57 19.75
N HIS A 289 -1.41 2.93 18.59
CA HIS A 289 -0.40 1.89 18.40
C HIS A 289 1.02 2.40 18.74
N GLN A 290 1.41 3.57 18.23
CA GLN A 290 2.72 4.17 18.50
C GLN A 290 2.92 4.49 19.99
N LYS A 291 1.89 4.95 20.71
CA LYS A 291 1.97 5.21 22.16
C LYS A 291 2.15 3.93 22.96
N VAL A 292 1.37 2.89 22.63
CA VAL A 292 1.49 1.58 23.28
C VAL A 292 2.86 0.99 23.01
N TYR A 293 3.29 0.97 21.75
CA TYR A 293 4.57 0.45 21.31
C TYR A 293 5.74 1.20 21.97
N GLY A 294 5.73 2.53 21.96
CA GLY A 294 6.76 3.35 22.59
C GLY A 294 6.85 3.16 24.10
N ARG A 295 5.71 2.93 24.76
CA ARG A 295 5.67 2.60 26.19
C ARG A 295 6.20 1.19 26.46
N TYR A 296 5.84 0.20 25.64
CA TYR A 296 6.35 -1.16 25.76
C TYR A 296 7.89 -1.20 25.59
N ARG A 297 8.42 -0.54 24.55
CA ARG A 297 9.87 -0.37 24.33
C ARG A 297 10.59 0.32 25.50
N LEU A 298 9.89 1.09 26.34
CA LEU A 298 10.46 1.65 27.57
C LEU A 298 10.61 0.60 28.67
N PHE A 299 9.65 -0.33 28.80
CA PHE A 299 9.77 -1.46 29.73
C PHE A 299 10.91 -2.39 29.32
N GLU A 300 11.04 -2.69 28.01
CA GLU A 300 12.16 -3.50 27.50
C GLU A 300 13.52 -2.87 27.83
N ARG A 301 13.69 -1.59 27.51
CA ARG A 301 14.94 -0.86 27.79
C ARG A 301 15.30 -0.78 29.28
N ARG A 302 14.32 -0.97 30.16
CA ARG A 302 14.51 -0.99 31.63
C ARG A 302 14.72 -2.41 32.17
N GLY A 303 14.71 -3.44 31.34
CA GLY A 303 14.73 -4.84 31.79
C GLY A 303 13.47 -5.24 32.58
N GLN A 304 12.36 -4.56 32.34
CA GLN A 304 11.07 -4.74 33.03
C GLN A 304 10.00 -5.39 32.15
N ALA A 305 10.31 -5.65 30.88
CA ALA A 305 9.42 -6.38 30.00
C ALA A 305 9.49 -7.88 30.34
N PRO A 306 8.34 -8.57 30.47
CA PRO A 306 8.31 -10.03 30.52
C PRO A 306 8.91 -10.67 29.28
N GLU A 307 9.06 -12.00 29.32
CA GLU A 307 9.52 -12.75 28.15
C GLU A 307 8.61 -12.48 26.94
N PRO A 308 9.17 -12.17 25.76
CA PRO A 308 8.40 -11.99 24.54
C PRO A 308 7.42 -13.13 24.29
N CYS A 309 6.23 -12.80 23.81
CA CYS A 309 5.18 -13.78 23.46
C CYS A 309 4.61 -14.60 24.63
N SER A 310 4.94 -14.26 25.89
CA SER A 310 4.33 -14.87 27.09
C SER A 310 2.96 -14.28 27.44
N GLU A 311 2.22 -14.96 28.32
CA GLU A 311 0.96 -14.46 28.89
C GLU A 311 1.19 -13.16 29.68
N ASP A 312 2.28 -13.07 30.44
CA ASP A 312 2.65 -11.85 31.18
C ASP A 312 2.93 -10.67 30.23
N ALA A 313 3.56 -10.92 29.08
CA ALA A 313 3.76 -9.89 28.06
C ALA A 313 2.43 -9.43 27.45
N ALA A 314 1.50 -10.36 27.17
CA ALA A 314 0.16 -10.00 26.71
C ALA A 314 -0.59 -9.13 27.73
N GLU A 315 -0.52 -9.51 29.02
CA GLU A 315 -1.14 -8.78 30.11
C GLU A 315 -0.51 -7.38 30.31
N LEU A 316 0.81 -7.26 30.21
CA LEU A 316 1.48 -5.95 30.22
C LEU A 316 0.99 -5.07 29.06
N ILE A 317 0.92 -5.61 27.85
CA ILE A 317 0.44 -4.87 26.66
C ILE A 317 -0.99 -4.39 26.89
N ARG A 318 -1.87 -5.27 27.38
CA ARG A 318 -3.26 -4.94 27.70
C ARG A 318 -3.34 -3.81 28.73
N ARG A 319 -2.53 -3.86 29.80
CA ARG A 319 -2.47 -2.79 30.80
C ARG A 319 -1.97 -1.47 30.23
N ILE A 320 -1.02 -1.49 29.31
CA ILE A 320 -0.54 -0.28 28.61
C ILE A 320 -1.65 0.26 27.69
N CYS A 321 -2.36 -0.60 26.97
CA CYS A 321 -3.54 -0.20 26.21
C CYS A 321 -4.60 0.44 27.11
N ASP A 322 -4.91 -0.17 28.26
CA ASP A 322 -5.91 0.33 29.22
C ASP A 322 -5.51 1.69 29.77
N TYR A 323 -4.21 1.91 30.02
CA TYR A 323 -3.66 3.18 30.47
C TYR A 323 -3.93 4.32 29.46
N TYR A 324 -3.85 4.05 28.16
CA TYR A 324 -4.12 5.03 27.11
C TYR A 324 -5.55 4.99 26.57
N ARG A 325 -6.39 4.06 27.00
CA ARG A 325 -7.70 3.82 26.40
C ARG A 325 -8.52 5.10 26.34
N ASP A 326 -8.65 5.80 27.46
CA ASP A 326 -9.56 6.96 27.56
C ASP A 326 -8.99 8.22 26.85
N ASP A 327 -7.72 8.22 26.47
CA ASP A 327 -7.13 9.27 25.62
C ASP A 327 -7.59 9.14 24.15
N TYR A 328 -7.81 7.89 23.69
CA TYR A 328 -8.09 7.57 22.29
C TYR A 328 -9.49 7.04 22.04
N PHE A 329 -10.17 6.56 23.08
CA PHE A 329 -11.48 5.94 23.00
C PHE A 329 -12.41 6.49 24.09
N GLU A 330 -13.71 6.45 23.82
CA GLU A 330 -14.75 6.85 24.76
C GLU A 330 -15.92 5.85 24.69
N LYS A 331 -16.45 5.45 25.84
CA LYS A 331 -17.57 4.52 25.91
C LYS A 331 -18.89 5.24 25.62
N THR A 332 -19.22 5.33 24.33
CA THR A 332 -20.38 6.10 23.85
C THR A 332 -21.43 5.24 23.17
N ARG A 333 -21.24 3.91 23.08
CA ARG A 333 -22.15 3.02 22.36
C ARG A 333 -22.67 1.85 23.19
N GLN A 334 -23.84 1.37 22.79
CA GLN A 334 -24.34 0.04 23.12
C GLN A 334 -24.11 -0.88 21.92
N VAL A 335 -23.66 -2.10 22.19
CA VAL A 335 -23.53 -3.16 21.18
C VAL A 335 -24.80 -4.00 21.18
N LEU A 336 -25.47 -4.07 20.04
CA LEU A 336 -26.66 -4.91 19.82
C LEU A 336 -26.25 -6.37 19.56
N PRO A 337 -27.19 -7.34 19.72
CA PRO A 337 -26.89 -8.77 19.55
C PRO A 337 -26.35 -9.16 18.16
N ASP A 338 -26.67 -8.39 17.13
CA ASP A 338 -26.20 -8.55 15.75
C ASP A 338 -24.83 -7.89 15.49
N GLY A 339 -24.20 -7.31 16.52
CA GLY A 339 -22.95 -6.57 16.39
C GLY A 339 -23.11 -5.13 15.89
N THR A 340 -24.35 -4.65 15.75
CA THR A 340 -24.62 -3.24 15.42
C THR A 340 -24.28 -2.35 16.62
N LEU A 341 -23.68 -1.20 16.32
CA LEU A 341 -23.23 -0.23 17.33
C LEU A 341 -24.14 0.99 17.32
N CYS A 342 -24.85 1.23 18.43
CA CYS A 342 -25.82 2.33 18.58
C CYS A 342 -25.34 3.34 19.63
N PRO A 343 -25.65 4.66 19.50
CA PRO A 343 -25.37 5.62 20.57
C PRO A 343 -25.95 5.14 21.90
N ALA A 344 -25.15 5.22 22.98
CA ALA A 344 -25.62 4.93 24.32
C ALA A 344 -26.76 5.90 24.67
N GLY A 345 -27.90 5.36 25.09
CA GLY A 345 -29.12 6.15 25.38
C GLY A 345 -30.08 6.34 24.20
N ALA A 346 -29.76 5.85 22.99
CA ALA A 346 -30.69 5.92 21.84
C ALA A 346 -31.92 4.99 21.97
N ALA A 347 -31.96 4.09 22.95
CA ALA A 347 -33.08 3.20 23.22
C ALA A 347 -34.21 3.80 24.09
N ALA A 348 -34.17 5.10 24.43
CA ALA A 348 -35.19 5.77 25.24
C ALA A 348 -36.16 6.64 24.41
N GLY A 349 -36.56 6.17 23.24
CA GLY A 349 -37.47 6.89 22.35
C GLY A 349 -38.17 5.97 21.36
N GLN A 350 -38.98 5.04 21.87
CA GLN A 350 -40.11 4.45 21.15
C GLN A 350 -41.38 4.63 21.97
#